data_AF-A0A8X6KRA4-F1
#
_entry.id   AF-A0A8X6KRA4-F1
#
_cell.length_a   1.000
_cell.length_b   1.000
_cell.length_c   1.000
_cell.angle_alpha   90.00
_cell.angle_beta   90.00
_cell.angle_gamma   90.00
#
_symmetry.space_group_name_H-M   'P 1'
#
loop_
_entity.id
_entity.type
_entity.pdbx_description
1 polymer ?
#
loop_
_entity_poly.entity_id
_entity_poly.type
_entity_poly.pdbx_seq_one_letter_code
_entity_poly.pdbx_strand_id
1 'polypeptide(L)'
;EKVCECDPGYSERLGYCEVCDCGENSVCTFVVGNKACDCLPGYSMDAEMGVCTECDCGPNSLCSFFRGEKKCNCNEGYQENYGKCEECSCGGNGGCSFVRGEKMCNCSKGYEVEDGVCKGMFWIFNMRFY
;
A
#
# COMPACT_ATOMS: atom_id res chain seq x y z
N GLU A 1 -5.25 -39.03 9.63
CA GLU A 1 -6.26 -37.96 9.82
C GLU A 1 -7.35 -38.11 8.75
N LYS A 2 -8.57 -37.68 9.03
CA LYS A 2 -9.61 -37.54 7.99
C LYS A 2 -9.55 -36.10 7.52
N VAL A 3 -9.26 -35.91 6.24
CA VAL A 3 -9.35 -34.62 5.57
C VAL A 3 -10.72 -34.60 4.90
N CYS A 4 -11.56 -33.60 5.18
CA CYS A 4 -12.77 -33.38 4.39
C CYS A 4 -12.39 -32.64 3.10
N GLU A 5 -12.70 -33.23 1.95
CA GLU A 5 -12.72 -32.51 0.68
C GLU A 5 -14.13 -31.93 0.51
N CYS A 6 -14.25 -30.60 0.57
CA CYS A 6 -15.52 -29.90 0.43
C CYS A 6 -15.66 -29.32 -0.98
N ASP A 7 -16.90 -29.23 -1.46
CA ASP A 7 -17.23 -28.56 -2.72
C ASP A 7 -16.88 -27.05 -2.66
N PRO A 8 -16.66 -26.39 -3.81
CA PRO A 8 -16.44 -24.94 -3.84
C PRO A 8 -17.56 -24.17 -3.11
N GLY A 9 -17.18 -23.20 -2.28
CA GLY A 9 -18.11 -22.45 -1.43
C GLY A 9 -18.45 -23.13 -0.10
N TYR A 10 -17.84 -24.28 0.21
CA TYR A 10 -17.95 -24.96 1.49
C TYR A 10 -16.57 -25.14 2.15
N SER A 11 -16.54 -25.07 3.47
CA SER A 11 -15.34 -25.33 4.28
C SER A 11 -15.65 -26.26 5.44
N GLU A 12 -14.68 -27.07 5.84
CA GLU A 12 -14.85 -28.02 6.95
C GLU A 12 -15.04 -27.26 8.28
N ARG A 13 -16.10 -27.62 9.00
CA ARG A 13 -16.36 -27.21 10.38
C ARG A 13 -16.86 -28.40 11.18
N LEU A 14 -16.15 -28.74 12.26
CA LEU A 14 -16.51 -29.84 13.16
C LEU A 14 -16.73 -31.20 12.44
N GLY A 15 -16.00 -31.45 11.35
CA GLY A 15 -16.12 -32.69 10.56
C GLY A 15 -17.26 -32.71 9.53
N TYR A 16 -17.89 -31.57 9.26
CA TYR A 16 -18.91 -31.41 8.23
C TYR A 16 -18.54 -30.27 7.28
N CYS A 17 -18.90 -30.37 6.01
CA CYS A 17 -18.78 -29.26 5.07
C CYS A 17 -19.94 -28.29 5.28
N GLU A 18 -19.63 -27.04 5.60
CA GLU A 18 -20.61 -25.98 5.81
C GLU A 18 -20.37 -24.83 4.85
N VAL A 19 -21.45 -24.13 4.48
CA VAL A 19 -21.38 -23.00 3.55
C VAL A 19 -20.42 -21.95 4.09
N CYS A 20 -19.42 -21.63 3.27
CA CYS A 20 -18.37 -20.67 3.57
C CYS A 20 -18.09 -19.87 2.29
N ASP A 21 -18.84 -18.78 2.10
CA ASP A 21 -18.75 -17.96 0.90
C ASP A 21 -18.38 -16.52 1.24
N CYS A 22 -17.19 -16.09 0.83
CA CYS A 22 -16.66 -14.74 1.05
C CYS A 22 -16.64 -13.90 -0.24
N GLY A 23 -17.30 -14.39 -1.30
CA GLY A 23 -17.22 -13.83 -2.64
C GLY A 23 -15.95 -14.24 -3.38
N GLU A 24 -15.81 -13.75 -4.60
CA GLU A 24 -14.64 -14.02 -5.43
C GLU A 24 -13.33 -13.49 -4.83
N ASN A 25 -12.21 -14.04 -5.26
CA ASN A 25 -10.86 -13.61 -4.85
C ASN A 25 -10.59 -13.72 -3.35
N SER A 26 -11.23 -14.69 -2.70
CA SER A 26 -11.09 -14.95 -1.27
C SER A 26 -11.02 -16.45 -0.98
N VAL A 27 -10.43 -16.78 0.15
CA VAL A 27 -10.45 -18.11 0.75
C VAL A 27 -11.27 -18.01 2.03
N CYS A 28 -12.32 -18.82 2.13
CA CYS A 28 -13.18 -18.86 3.31
C CYS A 28 -12.79 -20.02 4.21
N THR A 29 -12.59 -19.75 5.50
CA THR A 29 -12.31 -20.78 6.50
C THR A 29 -13.11 -20.54 7.78
N PHE A 30 -13.15 -21.54 8.67
CA PHE A 30 -13.72 -21.37 10.01
C PHE A 30 -12.61 -21.34 11.05
N VAL A 31 -12.44 -20.21 11.73
CA VAL A 31 -11.46 -20.00 12.80
C VAL A 31 -12.20 -19.79 14.11
N VAL A 32 -12.00 -20.71 15.07
CA VAL A 32 -12.68 -20.69 16.38
C VAL A 32 -14.22 -20.62 16.24
N GLY A 33 -14.75 -21.32 15.25
CA GLY A 33 -16.20 -21.36 14.96
C GLY A 33 -16.76 -20.13 14.26
N ASN A 34 -15.94 -19.10 13.99
CA ASN A 34 -16.34 -17.94 13.20
C ASN A 34 -15.85 -18.08 11.77
N LYS A 35 -16.64 -17.57 10.82
CA LYS A 35 -16.25 -17.45 9.42
C LYS A 35 -15.13 -16.42 9.31
N ALA A 36 -14.02 -16.81 8.68
CA ALA A 36 -12.90 -15.97 8.33
C ALA A 36 -12.76 -15.91 6.80
N CYS A 37 -12.57 -14.70 6.27
CA CYS A 37 -12.41 -14.43 4.85
C CYS A 37 -11.00 -13.87 4.63
N ASP A 38 -10.14 -14.65 3.98
CA ASP A 38 -8.80 -14.22 3.62
C ASP A 38 -8.77 -13.84 2.14
N CYS A 39 -8.46 -12.60 1.82
CA CYS A 39 -8.37 -12.17 0.43
C CYS A 39 -7.11 -12.72 -0.24
N LEU A 40 -7.22 -13.07 -1.53
CA LEU A 40 -6.07 -13.47 -2.34
C LEU A 40 -5.09 -12.31 -2.52
N PRO A 41 -3.81 -12.58 -2.83
CA PRO A 41 -2.83 -11.52 -3.10
C PRO A 41 -3.32 -10.54 -4.17
N GLY A 42 -3.18 -9.24 -3.89
CA GLY A 42 -3.70 -8.16 -4.74
C GLY A 42 -5.13 -7.75 -4.43
N TYR A 43 -5.79 -8.40 -3.47
CA TYR A 43 -7.14 -8.06 -3.01
C TYR A 43 -7.14 -7.71 -1.53
N SER A 44 -8.08 -6.87 -1.12
CA SER A 44 -8.30 -6.50 0.27
C SER A 44 -9.80 -6.44 0.56
N MET A 45 -10.16 -6.71 1.80
CA MET A 45 -11.55 -6.75 2.22
C MET A 45 -12.13 -5.33 2.21
N ASP A 46 -13.15 -5.10 1.38
CA ASP A 46 -13.98 -3.90 1.50
C ASP A 46 -15.15 -4.21 2.44
N ALA A 47 -15.07 -3.70 3.65
CA ALA A 47 -16.09 -3.93 4.68
C ALA A 47 -17.45 -3.32 4.33
N GLU A 48 -17.51 -2.30 3.46
CA GLU A 48 -18.78 -1.71 3.01
C GLU A 48 -19.49 -2.63 2.01
N MET A 49 -18.73 -3.24 1.09
CA MET A 49 -19.28 -4.18 0.09
C MET A 49 -19.40 -5.62 0.61
N GLY A 50 -18.66 -5.96 1.66
CA GLY A 50 -18.65 -7.31 2.23
C GLY A 50 -17.90 -8.34 1.36
N VAL A 51 -17.02 -7.90 0.47
CA VAL A 51 -16.27 -8.76 -0.48
C VAL A 51 -14.81 -8.34 -0.59
N CYS A 52 -13.97 -9.24 -1.10
CA CYS A 52 -12.60 -8.93 -1.47
C CYS A 52 -12.58 -8.16 -2.79
N THR A 53 -12.10 -6.92 -2.75
CA THR A 53 -11.99 -6.03 -3.91
C THR A 53 -10.53 -5.85 -4.29
N GLU A 54 -10.25 -5.69 -5.58
CA GLU A 54 -8.90 -5.45 -6.08
C GLU A 54 -8.28 -4.24 -5.37
N CYS A 55 -7.09 -4.42 -4.83
CA CYS A 55 -6.39 -3.46 -4.01
C CYS A 55 -4.92 -3.43 -4.41
N ASP A 56 -4.63 -2.73 -5.51
CA ASP A 56 -3.27 -2.47 -5.97
C ASP A 56 -2.85 -1.03 -5.65
N CYS A 57 -1.81 -0.90 -4.84
CA CYS A 57 -1.12 0.36 -4.55
C CYS A 57 0.32 0.37 -5.08
N GLY A 58 0.71 -0.62 -5.90
CA GLY A 58 2.08 -0.78 -6.37
C GLY A 58 3.02 -1.39 -5.33
N PRO A 59 4.30 -1.57 -5.67
CA PRO A 59 5.29 -2.13 -4.75
C PRO A 59 5.54 -1.20 -3.55
N ASN A 60 6.10 -1.76 -2.48
CA ASN A 60 6.45 -1.01 -1.26
C ASN A 60 5.26 -0.26 -0.64
N SER A 61 4.09 -0.91 -0.64
CA SER A 61 2.87 -0.34 -0.11
C SER A 61 2.03 -1.40 0.60
N LEU A 62 1.14 -0.92 1.48
CA LEU A 62 0.02 -1.69 1.99
C LEU A 62 -1.27 -1.07 1.45
N CYS A 63 -2.11 -1.90 0.84
CA CYS A 63 -3.42 -1.49 0.32
C CYS A 63 -4.54 -1.95 1.24
N SER A 64 -5.46 -1.05 1.56
CA SER A 64 -6.67 -1.36 2.31
C SER A 64 -7.86 -0.53 1.84
N PHE A 65 -9.06 -0.90 2.27
CA PHE A 65 -10.26 -0.09 2.10
C PHE A 65 -10.66 0.55 3.43
N PHE A 66 -11.06 1.82 3.37
CA PHE A 66 -11.67 2.52 4.49
C PHE A 66 -12.91 3.24 3.99
N ARG A 67 -14.10 2.84 4.49
CA ARG A 67 -15.40 3.36 4.04
C ARG A 67 -15.60 3.25 2.52
N GLY A 68 -15.23 2.10 1.94
CA GLY A 68 -15.33 1.85 0.50
C GLY A 68 -14.29 2.57 -0.36
N GLU A 69 -13.40 3.37 0.24
CA GLU A 69 -12.32 4.03 -0.49
C GLU A 69 -11.01 3.28 -0.34
N LYS A 70 -10.34 3.02 -1.47
CA LYS A 70 -8.97 2.48 -1.49
C LYS A 70 -8.02 3.46 -0.80
N LYS A 71 -7.18 2.95 0.10
CA LYS A 71 -6.12 3.67 0.81
C LYS A 71 -4.78 2.97 0.58
N CYS A 72 -3.79 3.76 0.19
CA CYS A 72 -2.42 3.30 0.02
C CYS A 72 -1.56 3.83 1.16
N ASN A 73 -0.99 2.93 1.96
CA ASN A 73 0.05 3.28 2.90
C ASN A 73 1.41 2.97 2.27
N CYS A 74 2.12 4.01 1.85
CA CYS A 74 3.42 3.87 1.23
C CYS A 74 4.53 3.68 2.27
N ASN A 75 5.48 2.79 2.00
CA ASN A 75 6.66 2.61 2.83
C ASN A 75 7.57 3.85 2.76
N GLU A 76 8.55 3.91 3.67
CA GLU A 76 9.56 4.97 3.68
C GLU A 76 10.27 5.09 2.31
N GLY A 77 10.42 6.33 1.84
CA GLY A 77 10.98 6.63 0.51
C GLY A 77 9.98 6.53 -0.64
N TYR A 78 8.71 6.20 -0.38
CA TYR A 78 7.62 6.20 -1.35
C TYR A 78 6.53 7.19 -0.94
N GLN A 79 5.81 7.72 -1.93
CA GLN A 79 4.68 8.62 -1.72
C GLN A 79 3.54 8.27 -2.68
N GLU A 80 2.30 8.53 -2.27
CA GLU A 80 1.14 8.30 -3.13
C GLU A 80 1.15 9.29 -4.31
N ASN A 81 1.02 8.74 -5.52
CA ASN A 81 0.82 9.43 -6.78
C ASN A 81 -0.32 8.74 -7.54
N TYR A 82 -1.42 9.46 -7.79
CA TYR A 82 -2.60 8.92 -8.47
C TYR A 82 -3.10 7.55 -7.96
N GLY A 83 -3.07 7.35 -6.63
CA GLY A 83 -3.55 6.11 -6.00
C GLY A 83 -2.62 4.92 -6.13
N LYS A 84 -1.33 5.14 -6.41
CA LYS A 84 -0.25 4.16 -6.29
C LYS A 84 0.93 4.78 -5.55
N CYS A 85 1.72 3.96 -4.87
CA CYS A 85 2.95 4.38 -4.24
C CYS A 85 4.08 4.37 -5.27
N GLU A 86 4.70 5.53 -5.45
CA GLU A 86 5.85 5.72 -6.32
C GLU A 86 7.05 6.19 -5.50
N GLU A 87 8.25 5.82 -5.94
CA GLU A 87 9.48 6.22 -5.27
C GLU A 87 9.58 7.76 -5.25
N CYS A 88 9.78 8.30 -4.06
CA CYS A 88 9.86 9.74 -3.82
C CYS A 88 11.06 10.04 -2.92
N SER A 89 12.23 10.19 -3.56
CA SER A 89 13.46 10.58 -2.88
C SER A 89 14.02 11.89 -3.42
N CYS A 90 14.34 12.82 -2.51
CA CYS A 90 15.02 14.08 -2.81
C CYS A 90 16.43 14.14 -2.17
N GLY A 91 16.95 12.99 -1.70
CA GLY A 91 18.11 12.93 -0.82
C GLY A 91 17.78 13.31 0.63
N GLY A 92 18.81 13.47 1.48
CA GLY A 92 18.64 13.68 2.92
C GLY A 92 18.30 15.12 3.36
N ASN A 93 18.21 16.07 2.43
CA ASN A 93 18.11 17.51 2.75
C ASN A 93 16.82 18.16 2.24
N GLY A 94 15.73 17.39 2.14
CA GLY A 94 14.43 17.91 1.74
C GLY A 94 13.31 16.89 1.85
N GLY A 95 12.08 17.38 1.81
CA GLY A 95 10.88 16.54 1.66
C GLY A 95 10.61 16.23 0.19
N CYS A 96 10.01 15.07 -0.07
CA CYS A 96 9.54 14.67 -1.39
C CYS A 96 8.01 14.55 -1.41
N SER A 97 7.39 15.05 -2.48
CA SER A 97 5.95 14.94 -2.71
C SER A 97 5.65 14.91 -4.21
N PHE A 98 4.46 14.49 -4.61
CA PHE A 98 3.99 14.60 -5.99
C PHE A 98 2.98 15.73 -6.13
N VAL A 99 3.15 16.55 -7.17
CA VAL A 99 2.18 17.59 -7.57
C VAL A 99 1.81 17.35 -9.01
N ARG A 100 0.54 17.01 -9.26
CA ARG A 100 0.02 16.70 -10.61
C ARG A 100 0.83 15.61 -11.34
N GLY A 101 1.26 14.58 -10.61
CA GLY A 101 2.07 13.50 -11.18
C GLY A 101 3.57 13.72 -11.15
N GLU A 102 4.03 14.94 -10.92
CA GLU A 102 5.45 15.28 -11.01
C GLU A 102 6.09 15.31 -9.62
N LYS A 103 7.29 14.72 -9.52
CA LYS A 103 8.08 14.71 -8.28
C LYS A 103 8.55 16.12 -7.94
N MET A 104 8.18 16.57 -6.76
CA MET A 104 8.54 17.88 -6.20
C MET A 104 9.40 17.71 -4.95
N CYS A 105 10.57 18.36 -4.96
CA CYS A 105 11.48 18.40 -3.82
C CYS A 105 11.37 19.74 -3.11
N ASN A 106 11.08 19.70 -1.81
CA ASN A 106 11.12 20.86 -0.94
C ASN A 106 12.41 20.81 -0.11
N CYS A 107 13.44 21.50 -0.59
CA CYS A 107 14.76 21.47 0.02
C CYS A 107 14.85 22.37 1.25
N SER A 108 15.61 21.90 2.24
CA SER A 108 15.99 22.65 3.42
C SER A 108 16.84 23.88 3.07
N LYS A 109 16.86 24.88 3.95
CA LYS A 109 17.64 26.11 3.75
C LYS A 109 19.11 25.81 3.43
N GLY A 110 19.64 26.42 2.36
CA GLY A 110 21.01 26.22 1.89
C GLY A 110 21.19 25.07 0.90
N TYR A 111 20.09 24.39 0.53
CA TYR A 111 20.05 23.36 -0.50
C TYR A 111 19.10 23.79 -1.62
N GLU A 112 19.45 23.44 -2.85
CA GLU A 112 18.63 23.65 -4.05
C GLU A 112 18.47 22.34 -4.82
N VAL A 113 17.43 22.27 -5.66
CA VAL A 113 17.17 21.09 -6.49
C VAL A 113 18.17 21.09 -7.64
N GLU A 114 19.02 20.07 -7.69
CA GLU A 114 19.96 19.80 -8.77
C GLU A 114 19.87 18.31 -9.12
N ASP A 115 19.66 17.99 -10.40
CA ASP A 115 19.42 16.61 -10.88
C ASP A 115 18.29 15.87 -10.12
N GLY A 116 17.27 16.61 -9.70
CA GLY A 116 16.11 16.04 -8.98
C GLY A 116 16.39 15.66 -7.53
N VAL A 117 17.50 16.11 -6.93
CA VAL A 117 17.81 15.94 -5.50
C VAL A 117 18.26 17.26 -4.88
N CYS A 118 18.15 17.39 -3.56
CA CYS A 118 18.58 18.57 -2.83
C CYS A 118 20.10 18.55 -2.60
N LYS A 119 20.85 19.40 -3.31
CA LYS A 119 22.31 19.56 -3.17
C LYS A 119 22.65 20.89 -2.49
N GLY A 120 23.65 20.87 -1.63
CA GLY A 120 24.06 22.04 -0.86
C GLY A 120 24.80 23.03 -1.74
N MET A 121 24.51 24.33 -1.57
CA MET A 121 25.24 25.40 -2.25
C MET A 121 26.61 25.59 -1.60
N PHE A 122 27.57 24.70 -1.91
CA PHE A 122 28.95 24.80 -1.39
C PHE A 122 29.75 26.00 -1.94
N TRP A 123 29.18 26.79 -2.87
CA TRP A 123 29.95 27.76 -3.68
C TRP A 123 29.89 29.23 -3.23
N ILE A 124 29.02 29.62 -2.28
CA ILE A 124 28.84 31.07 -1.96
C ILE A 124 29.68 31.55 -0.76
N PHE A 125 30.25 30.66 0.07
CA PHE A 125 31.12 31.07 1.18
C PHE A 125 32.58 31.39 0.77
N ASN A 126 32.94 31.29 -0.52
CA ASN A 126 34.28 31.60 -1.02
C ASN A 126 34.37 32.90 -1.84
N MET A 127 33.43 33.84 -1.67
CA MET A 127 33.72 35.25 -2.01
C MET A 127 34.29 35.94 -0.77
N ARG A 128 35.62 35.86 -0.64
CA ARG A 128 36.42 36.78 0.16
C ARG A 128 35.99 38.21 -0.18
N PHE A 129 35.47 38.94 0.81
CA PHE A 129 35.57 40.40 0.79
C PHE A 129 37.06 40.73 0.94
N TYR A 130 37.71 41.05 -0.19
CA TYR A 130 38.94 41.84 -0.23
C TYR A 130 38.57 43.31 -0.09
#